data_AF-M0CU96-F1
#
_entry.id   AF-M0CU96-F1
#
_cell.length_a   1.000
_cell.length_b   1.000
_cell.length_c   1.000
_cell.angle_alpha   90.00
_cell.angle_beta   90.00
_cell.angle_gamma   90.00
#
_symmetry.space_group_name_H-M   'P 1'
#
loop_
_entity.id
_entity.type
_entity.pdbx_description
1 polymer ?
#
loop_
_entity_poly.entity_id
_entity_poly.type
_entity_poly.pdbx_seq_one_letter_code
_entity_poly.pdbx_strand_id
1 'polypeptide(L)'
;MVLIVVLSVLPGVAAAATRTGGTVVVGAGETVDEDLQAFGGTVVVRGTVNGDLQAFGGSVVVEGTVTGDVEATAGSVQILGEVGGDVTAAGGAVDIGDGAQIDGALEAGAGSIAVDGTVLGDARLGADTIRLGDDARIGGDLTYDGDLVRADGAVVDGAVTLDEGMNVGANEDFAIPGAVFTVYGVFVALLETPDRKSVV
;
A
#
# COMPACT_ATOMS: atom_id res chain seq x y z
N MET A 1 -23.17 -46.84 6.92
CA MET A 1 -22.20 -46.21 5.99
C MET A 1 -21.61 -45.04 6.75
N VAL A 2 -20.33 -45.13 7.15
CA VAL A 2 -19.64 -44.06 7.90
C VAL A 2 -18.90 -43.22 6.88
N LEU A 3 -19.27 -41.95 6.77
CA LEU A 3 -18.63 -40.97 5.90
C LEU A 3 -17.43 -40.37 6.65
N ILE A 4 -16.22 -40.80 6.27
CA ILE A 4 -14.97 -40.19 6.74
C ILE A 4 -14.76 -38.93 5.91
N VAL A 5 -14.92 -37.77 6.54
CA VAL A 5 -14.50 -36.47 5.97
C VAL A 5 -12.98 -36.40 6.14
N VAL A 6 -12.25 -36.57 5.04
CA VAL A 6 -10.81 -36.34 5.00
C VAL A 6 -10.60 -34.82 4.96
N LEU A 7 -10.19 -34.27 6.08
CA LEU A 7 -9.72 -32.89 6.18
C LEU A 7 -8.37 -32.79 5.48
N SER A 8 -8.38 -32.36 4.21
CA SER A 8 -7.17 -32.02 3.48
C SER A 8 -6.53 -30.79 4.12
N VAL A 9 -5.47 -31.00 4.89
CA VAL A 9 -4.56 -29.93 5.31
C VAL A 9 -3.87 -29.46 4.04
N LEU A 10 -4.22 -28.28 3.54
CA LEU A 10 -3.44 -27.63 2.48
C LEU A 10 -2.07 -27.28 3.09
N PRO A 11 -0.95 -27.81 2.57
CA PRO A 11 0.37 -27.39 3.00
C PRO A 11 0.68 -26.02 2.37
N GLY A 12 1.05 -25.04 3.19
CA GLY A 12 1.77 -23.85 2.69
C GLY A 12 1.06 -22.51 2.82
N VAL A 13 0.37 -22.22 3.93
CA VAL A 13 0.26 -20.82 4.37
C VAL A 13 1.44 -20.61 5.31
N ALA A 14 2.48 -19.90 4.84
CA ALA A 14 3.46 -19.32 5.76
C ALA A 14 2.65 -18.49 6.76
N ALA A 15 2.89 -18.69 8.06
CA ALA A 15 2.11 -18.01 9.07
C ALA A 15 2.55 -16.54 9.08
N ALA A 16 1.85 -15.67 8.34
CA ALA A 16 2.16 -14.24 8.42
C ALA A 16 2.03 -13.75 9.87
N ALA A 17 3.02 -13.00 10.34
CA ALA A 17 2.96 -12.35 11.63
C ALA A 17 1.87 -11.28 11.59
N THR A 18 0.73 -11.50 12.25
CA THR A 18 -0.33 -10.48 12.35
C THR A 18 -0.15 -9.63 13.59
N ARG A 19 -0.08 -8.30 13.41
CA ARG A 19 -0.05 -7.31 14.50
C ARG A 19 -1.25 -6.39 14.40
N THR A 20 -1.98 -6.24 15.49
CA THR A 20 -3.15 -5.36 15.58
C THR A 20 -3.05 -4.44 16.78
N GLY A 21 -3.36 -3.15 16.63
CA GLY A 21 -3.39 -2.23 17.78
C GLY A 21 -3.69 -0.78 17.39
N GLY A 22 -3.72 0.13 18.37
CA GLY A 22 -3.80 1.56 18.09
C GLY A 22 -2.56 2.07 17.34
N THR A 23 -1.40 1.56 17.72
CA THR A 23 -0.11 1.80 17.07
C THR A 23 0.65 0.48 16.95
N VAL A 24 1.08 0.13 15.74
CA VAL A 24 1.95 -1.02 15.46
C VAL A 24 3.33 -0.49 15.12
N VAL A 25 4.37 -0.99 15.80
CA VAL A 25 5.75 -0.60 15.53
C VAL A 25 6.61 -1.85 15.36
N VAL A 26 7.44 -1.85 14.31
CA VAL A 26 8.61 -2.73 14.18
C VAL A 26 9.83 -1.87 14.46
N GLY A 27 10.56 -2.16 15.54
CA GLY A 27 11.69 -1.34 15.98
C GLY A 27 12.91 -1.47 15.06
N ALA A 28 13.83 -0.50 15.08
CA ALA A 28 15.00 -0.48 14.19
C ALA A 28 15.99 -1.67 14.39
N GLY A 29 15.95 -2.34 15.54
CA GLY A 29 16.73 -3.56 15.81
C GLY A 29 15.90 -4.84 15.75
N GLU A 30 14.66 -4.75 15.28
CA GLU A 30 13.74 -5.86 15.18
C GLU A 30 13.74 -6.40 13.76
N THR A 31 13.80 -7.72 13.64
CA THR A 31 13.66 -8.42 12.38
C THR A 31 12.44 -9.33 12.47
N VAL A 32 11.54 -9.20 11.51
CA VAL A 32 10.44 -10.14 11.30
C VAL A 32 10.91 -11.09 10.21
N ASP A 33 11.10 -12.36 10.54
CA ASP A 33 11.69 -13.36 9.64
C ASP A 33 10.69 -13.96 8.61
N GLU A 34 9.47 -13.42 8.58
CA GLU A 34 8.35 -13.88 7.76
C GLU A 34 7.50 -12.68 7.31
N ASP A 35 6.44 -12.93 6.55
CA ASP A 35 5.51 -11.89 6.10
C ASP A 35 4.84 -11.20 7.28
N LEU A 36 4.65 -9.89 7.18
CA LEU A 36 4.05 -9.06 8.23
C LEU A 36 2.72 -8.47 7.76
N GLN A 37 1.66 -8.78 8.50
CA GLN A 37 0.37 -8.11 8.37
C GLN A 37 0.16 -7.17 9.56
N ALA A 38 0.13 -5.86 9.30
CA ALA A 38 0.01 -4.83 10.32
C ALA A 38 -1.28 -4.02 10.15
N PHE A 39 -2.15 -4.07 11.15
CA PHE A 39 -3.39 -3.29 11.19
C PHE A 39 -3.37 -2.34 12.40
N GLY A 40 -3.48 -1.03 12.16
CA GLY A 40 -3.59 -0.10 13.27
C GLY A 40 -3.94 1.33 12.88
N GLY A 41 -4.14 2.20 13.87
CA GLY A 41 -4.31 3.63 13.60
C GLY A 41 -3.05 4.24 12.98
N THR A 42 -1.89 3.81 13.49
CA THR A 42 -0.57 4.12 12.94
C THR A 42 0.27 2.86 12.85
N VAL A 43 0.91 2.62 11.71
CA VAL A 43 1.88 1.53 11.50
C VAL A 43 3.23 2.16 11.17
N VAL A 44 4.28 1.76 11.91
CA VAL A 44 5.63 2.25 11.68
C VAL A 44 6.61 1.09 11.61
N VAL A 45 7.30 0.94 10.48
CA VAL A 45 8.27 -0.13 10.26
C VAL A 45 9.66 0.49 10.15
N ARG A 46 10.48 0.35 11.20
CA ARG A 46 11.87 0.84 11.24
C ARG A 46 12.91 -0.27 11.09
N GLY A 47 12.52 -1.49 11.42
CA GLY A 47 13.37 -2.66 11.37
C GLY A 47 13.35 -3.33 10.01
N THR A 48 13.67 -4.63 10.01
CA THR A 48 13.68 -5.43 8.79
C THR A 48 12.48 -6.38 8.76
N VAL A 49 11.82 -6.48 7.61
CA VAL A 49 10.83 -7.52 7.31
C VAL A 49 11.41 -8.39 6.21
N ASN A 50 11.75 -9.64 6.54
CA ASN A 50 12.30 -10.63 5.63
C ASN A 50 11.17 -11.39 4.90
N GLY A 51 10.32 -10.64 4.21
CA GLY A 51 9.14 -11.16 3.51
C GLY A 51 8.30 -10.00 3.00
N ASP A 52 7.00 -10.24 2.82
CA ASP A 52 6.06 -9.24 2.35
C ASP A 52 5.46 -8.44 3.51
N LEU A 53 5.18 -7.15 3.27
CA LEU A 53 4.55 -6.26 4.24
C LEU A 53 3.16 -5.84 3.74
N GLN A 54 2.12 -6.23 4.47
CA GLN A 54 0.76 -5.73 4.28
C GLN A 54 0.41 -4.80 5.45
N ALA A 55 0.24 -3.52 5.18
CA ALA A 55 0.01 -2.50 6.20
C ALA A 55 -1.29 -1.72 5.93
N PHE A 56 -2.18 -1.72 6.92
CA PHE A 56 -3.47 -1.04 6.86
C PHE A 56 -3.63 -0.10 8.04
N GLY A 57 -3.97 1.16 7.78
CA GLY A 57 -4.18 2.10 8.88
C GLY A 57 -4.62 3.51 8.54
N GLY A 58 -4.57 4.40 9.52
CA GLY A 58 -4.72 5.85 9.28
C GLY A 58 -3.44 6.46 8.72
N SER A 59 -2.28 6.01 9.22
CA SER A 59 -0.96 6.37 8.74
C SER A 59 -0.04 5.15 8.71
N VAL A 60 0.68 4.96 7.61
CA VAL A 60 1.69 3.91 7.43
C VAL A 60 3.02 4.58 7.08
N VAL A 61 4.07 4.25 7.82
CA VAL A 61 5.43 4.75 7.58
C VAL A 61 6.40 3.57 7.53
N VAL A 62 7.13 3.42 6.42
CA VAL A 62 8.14 2.38 6.23
C VAL A 62 9.51 3.06 6.12
N GLU A 63 10.25 3.08 7.23
CA GLU A 63 11.60 3.65 7.35
C GLU A 63 12.70 2.58 7.21
N GLY A 64 12.35 1.31 7.43
CA GLY A 64 13.27 0.18 7.42
C GLY A 64 13.35 -0.54 6.08
N THR A 65 13.83 -1.78 6.11
CA THR A 65 13.99 -2.62 4.92
C THR A 65 12.89 -3.68 4.85
N VAL A 66 12.22 -3.79 3.71
CA VAL A 66 11.33 -4.90 3.37
C VAL A 66 11.94 -5.66 2.20
N THR A 67 12.23 -6.95 2.38
CA THR A 67 12.93 -7.71 1.34
C THR A 67 12.01 -8.19 0.21
N GLY A 68 10.71 -8.28 0.46
CA GLY A 68 9.68 -8.64 -0.51
C GLY A 68 8.84 -7.44 -0.94
N ASP A 69 7.55 -7.68 -1.14
CA ASP A 69 6.60 -6.68 -1.64
C ASP A 69 5.98 -5.87 -0.50
N VAL A 70 5.55 -4.63 -0.78
CA VAL A 70 4.83 -3.77 0.18
C VAL A 70 3.46 -3.43 -0.37
N GLU A 71 2.41 -3.85 0.36
CA GLU A 71 1.04 -3.41 0.16
C GLU A 71 0.64 -2.48 1.32
N ALA A 72 0.41 -1.20 1.04
CA ALA A 72 0.08 -0.21 2.04
C ALA A 72 -1.22 0.53 1.70
N THR A 73 -2.25 0.39 2.53
CA THR A 73 -3.48 1.17 2.39
C THR A 73 -3.70 2.03 3.63
N ALA A 74 -3.62 3.35 3.47
CA ALA A 74 -3.81 4.27 4.59
C ALA A 74 -4.31 5.67 4.19
N GLY A 75 -4.74 6.47 5.15
CA GLY A 75 -4.98 7.90 4.91
C GLY A 75 -3.73 8.63 4.42
N SER A 76 -2.57 8.27 4.98
CA SER A 76 -1.24 8.72 4.54
C SER A 76 -0.26 7.53 4.54
N VAL A 77 0.40 7.30 3.41
CA VAL A 77 1.46 6.30 3.24
C VAL A 77 2.78 7.03 2.98
N GLN A 78 3.82 6.67 3.72
CA GLN A 78 5.19 7.16 3.52
C GLN A 78 6.14 5.97 3.41
N ILE A 79 6.85 5.87 2.29
CA ILE A 79 7.94 4.91 2.08
C ILE A 79 9.24 5.71 2.05
N LEU A 80 10.11 5.46 3.02
CA LEU A 80 11.37 6.18 3.27
C LEU A 80 12.58 5.23 3.28
N GLY A 81 12.34 3.92 3.26
CA GLY A 81 13.37 2.89 3.33
C GLY A 81 13.52 2.10 2.02
N GLU A 82 14.03 0.88 2.16
CA GLU A 82 14.32 -0.01 1.03
C GLU A 82 13.21 -1.06 0.89
N VAL A 83 12.74 -1.27 -0.35
CA VAL A 83 11.81 -2.32 -0.73
C VAL A 83 12.43 -3.14 -1.85
N GLY A 84 12.68 -4.43 -1.59
CA GLY A 84 13.32 -5.34 -2.54
C GLY A 84 12.39 -5.83 -3.66
N GLY A 85 11.07 -5.69 -3.48
CA GLY A 85 10.04 -6.07 -4.44
C GLY A 85 9.24 -4.88 -4.96
N ASP A 86 7.97 -5.14 -5.26
CA ASP A 86 7.01 -4.16 -5.76
C ASP A 86 6.34 -3.41 -4.60
N VAL A 87 5.90 -2.17 -4.87
CA VAL A 87 5.13 -1.36 -3.92
C VAL A 87 3.76 -1.07 -4.51
N THR A 88 2.72 -1.49 -3.80
CA THR A 88 1.33 -1.10 -4.05
C THR A 88 0.83 -0.23 -2.89
N ALA A 89 0.53 1.04 -3.17
CA ALA A 89 0.11 2.01 -2.16
C ALA A 89 -1.21 2.68 -2.53
N ALA A 90 -2.15 2.73 -1.58
CA ALA A 90 -3.44 3.40 -1.77
C ALA A 90 -3.77 4.32 -0.59
N GLY A 91 -4.25 5.54 -0.87
CA GLY A 91 -4.55 6.46 0.24
C GLY A 91 -5.06 7.85 -0.11
N GLY A 92 -5.07 8.73 0.89
CA GLY A 92 -5.31 10.17 0.67
C GLY A 92 -4.04 10.87 0.15
N ALA A 93 -2.89 10.47 0.70
CA ALA A 93 -1.57 10.91 0.27
C ALA A 93 -0.59 9.74 0.28
N VAL A 94 0.20 9.62 -0.78
CA VAL A 94 1.31 8.65 -0.88
C VAL A 94 2.59 9.45 -1.13
N ASP A 95 3.61 9.18 -0.34
CA ASP A 95 4.91 9.84 -0.40
C ASP A 95 6.02 8.78 -0.46
N ILE A 96 6.78 8.78 -1.55
CA ILE A 96 7.99 7.98 -1.72
C ILE A 96 9.16 8.93 -1.51
N GLY A 97 9.60 9.04 -0.26
CA GLY A 97 10.49 10.12 0.17
C GLY A 97 11.93 9.96 -0.34
N ASP A 98 12.72 11.00 -0.10
CA ASP A 98 14.14 11.01 -0.41
C ASP A 98 14.87 9.86 0.30
N GLY A 99 15.79 9.21 -0.42
CA GLY A 99 16.50 8.03 0.05
C GLY A 99 15.71 6.71 0.00
N ALA A 100 14.41 6.73 -0.31
CA ALA A 100 13.66 5.52 -0.56
C ALA A 100 14.14 4.83 -1.84
N GLN A 101 14.26 3.51 -1.80
CA GLN A 101 14.62 2.70 -2.96
C GLN A 101 13.64 1.54 -3.10
N ILE A 102 13.00 1.47 -4.26
CA ILE A 102 12.10 0.38 -4.66
C ILE A 102 12.77 -0.35 -5.82
N ASP A 103 13.14 -1.60 -5.59
CA ASP A 103 13.85 -2.41 -6.61
C ASP A 103 12.89 -2.92 -7.71
N GLY A 104 11.59 -3.03 -7.40
CA GLY A 104 10.54 -3.41 -8.32
C GLY A 104 9.77 -2.22 -8.92
N ALA A 105 8.50 -2.48 -9.22
CA ALA A 105 7.54 -1.50 -9.73
C ALA A 105 6.83 -0.75 -8.60
N LEU A 106 6.36 0.45 -8.90
CA LEU A 106 5.53 1.26 -8.02
C LEU A 106 4.13 1.41 -8.62
N GLU A 107 3.11 0.96 -7.91
CA GLU A 107 1.71 1.24 -8.21
C GLU A 107 1.10 2.05 -7.07
N ALA A 108 0.64 3.26 -7.35
CA ALA A 108 0.09 4.14 -6.34
C ALA A 108 -1.19 4.84 -6.79
N GLY A 109 -2.21 4.79 -5.94
CA GLY A 109 -3.49 5.47 -6.12
C GLY A 109 -3.81 6.38 -4.93
N ALA A 110 -3.85 7.70 -5.12
CA ALA A 110 -4.16 8.61 -4.02
C ALA A 110 -4.80 9.94 -4.45
N GLY A 111 -5.21 10.78 -3.52
CA GLY A 111 -5.55 12.18 -3.84
C GLY A 111 -4.32 12.99 -4.23
N SER A 112 -3.17 12.69 -3.61
CA SER A 112 -1.88 13.30 -3.93
C SER A 112 -0.75 12.29 -3.84
N ILE A 113 0.16 12.32 -4.82
CA ILE A 113 1.34 11.47 -4.86
C ILE A 113 2.58 12.35 -4.95
N ALA A 114 3.57 12.11 -4.10
CA ALA A 114 4.90 12.68 -4.19
C ALA A 114 5.94 11.55 -4.32
N VAL A 115 6.88 11.71 -5.24
CA VAL A 115 8.01 10.79 -5.42
C VAL A 115 9.29 11.63 -5.47
N ASP A 116 10.12 11.46 -4.46
CA ASP A 116 11.47 12.02 -4.35
C ASP A 116 12.55 10.91 -4.34
N GLY A 117 12.16 9.65 -4.11
CA GLY A 117 13.04 8.48 -4.11
C GLY A 117 13.30 7.84 -5.47
N THR A 118 13.91 6.64 -5.44
CA THR A 118 14.24 5.84 -6.63
C THR A 118 13.31 4.63 -6.77
N VAL A 119 12.74 4.45 -7.96
CA VAL A 119 12.01 3.27 -8.41
C VAL A 119 12.80 2.67 -9.57
N LEU A 120 13.34 1.46 -9.41
CA LEU A 120 14.14 0.83 -10.47
C LEU A 120 13.27 0.26 -11.60
N GLY A 121 12.03 -0.13 -11.31
CA GLY A 121 11.05 -0.61 -12.28
C GLY A 121 10.13 0.48 -12.86
N ASP A 122 8.97 0.03 -13.32
CA ASP A 122 7.90 0.90 -13.86
C ASP A 122 7.14 1.60 -12.73
N ALA A 123 6.57 2.76 -13.02
CA ALA A 123 5.70 3.48 -12.11
C ALA A 123 4.31 3.70 -12.73
N ARG A 124 3.25 3.28 -12.03
CA ARG A 124 1.84 3.54 -12.35
C ARG A 124 1.23 4.40 -11.25
N LEU A 125 0.98 5.67 -11.55
CA LEU A 125 0.57 6.66 -10.56
C LEU A 125 -0.76 7.30 -10.94
N GLY A 126 -1.80 7.13 -10.13
CA GLY A 126 -3.07 7.81 -10.33
C GLY A 126 -3.43 8.70 -9.16
N ALA A 127 -3.55 10.02 -9.40
CA ALA A 127 -3.94 10.98 -8.39
C ALA A 127 -4.45 12.30 -8.97
N ASP A 128 -5.12 13.12 -8.15
CA ASP A 128 -5.46 14.49 -8.58
C ASP A 128 -4.18 15.30 -8.84
N THR A 129 -3.16 15.13 -8.01
CA THR A 129 -1.85 15.78 -8.18
C THR A 129 -0.72 14.78 -7.97
N ILE A 130 0.22 14.76 -8.92
CA ILE A 130 1.41 13.91 -8.89
C ILE A 130 2.63 14.82 -8.96
N ARG A 131 3.56 14.68 -8.02
CA ARG A 131 4.81 15.43 -8.00
C ARG A 131 6.00 14.48 -8.09
N LEU A 132 6.87 14.70 -9.07
CA LEU A 132 8.21 14.11 -9.11
C LEU A 132 9.20 15.18 -8.67
N GLY A 133 9.87 14.95 -7.55
CA GLY A 133 10.87 15.84 -6.98
C GLY A 133 12.22 15.81 -7.70
N ASP A 134 13.16 16.62 -7.24
CA ASP A 134 14.46 16.80 -7.90
C ASP A 134 15.32 15.52 -7.86
N ASP A 135 15.13 14.67 -6.86
CA ASP A 135 15.89 13.41 -6.69
C ASP A 135 15.15 12.17 -7.23
N ALA A 136 13.93 12.37 -7.75
CA ALA A 136 13.09 11.29 -8.26
C ALA A 136 13.74 10.59 -9.45
N ARG A 137 13.88 9.26 -9.36
CA ARG A 137 14.40 8.43 -10.46
C ARG A 137 13.48 7.26 -10.72
N ILE A 138 12.97 7.14 -11.93
CA ILE A 138 12.19 6.00 -12.40
C ILE A 138 12.99 5.30 -13.50
N GLY A 139 13.43 4.08 -13.25
CA GLY A 139 14.24 3.29 -14.18
C GLY A 139 13.45 2.70 -15.34
N GLY A 140 12.13 2.53 -15.17
CA GLY A 140 11.21 2.02 -16.19
C GLY A 140 10.31 3.09 -16.81
N ASP A 141 9.16 2.64 -17.31
CA ASP A 141 8.12 3.50 -17.86
C ASP A 141 7.28 4.13 -16.74
N LEU A 142 6.92 5.40 -16.90
CA LEU A 142 5.95 6.09 -16.05
C LEU A 142 4.61 6.17 -16.79
N THR A 143 3.60 5.48 -16.28
CA THR A 143 2.20 5.70 -16.67
C THR A 143 1.50 6.47 -15.56
N TYR A 144 0.77 7.52 -15.88
CA TYR A 144 0.09 8.31 -14.87
C TYR A 144 -1.31 8.77 -15.30
N ASP A 145 -2.17 9.02 -14.32
CA ASP A 145 -3.46 9.69 -14.47
C ASP A 145 -3.55 10.83 -13.44
N GLY A 146 -3.64 12.07 -13.91
CA GLY A 146 -3.62 13.25 -13.02
C GLY A 146 -2.79 14.44 -13.48
N ASP A 147 -2.75 15.48 -12.63
CA ASP A 147 -1.89 16.65 -12.84
C ASP A 147 -0.45 16.35 -12.40
N LEU A 148 0.40 15.99 -13.36
CA LEU A 148 1.82 15.72 -13.14
C LEU A 148 2.68 17.00 -13.14
N VAL A 149 3.39 17.24 -12.04
CA VAL A 149 4.42 18.26 -11.89
C VAL A 149 5.78 17.57 -11.71
N ARG A 150 6.64 17.71 -12.72
CA ARG A 150 8.00 17.15 -12.70
C ARG A 150 9.02 18.25 -12.46
N ALA A 151 9.86 18.08 -11.44
CA ALA A 151 11.01 18.95 -11.18
C ALA A 151 12.11 18.77 -12.24
N ASP A 152 12.99 19.75 -12.38
CA ASP A 152 14.06 19.73 -13.39
C ASP A 152 15.03 18.56 -13.18
N GLY A 153 15.26 18.15 -11.93
CA GLY A 153 16.15 17.04 -11.57
C GLY A 153 15.54 15.64 -11.76
N ALA A 154 14.21 15.52 -11.85
CA ALA A 154 13.53 14.23 -11.93
C ALA A 154 13.92 13.48 -13.21
N VAL A 155 14.28 12.20 -13.09
CA VAL A 155 14.66 11.32 -14.21
C VAL A 155 13.62 10.20 -14.37
N VAL A 156 13.25 9.95 -15.62
CA VAL A 156 12.47 8.79 -16.05
C VAL A 156 13.21 8.23 -17.26
N ASP A 157 13.76 7.03 -17.14
CA ASP A 157 14.59 6.41 -18.17
C ASP A 157 13.74 5.82 -19.31
N GLY A 158 12.49 5.42 -19.01
CA GLY A 158 11.51 4.93 -19.96
C GLY A 158 10.57 6.01 -20.53
N ALA A 159 9.45 5.54 -21.07
CA ALA A 159 8.38 6.38 -21.62
C ALA A 159 7.55 7.02 -20.50
N VAL A 160 7.09 8.26 -20.73
CA VAL A 160 6.13 8.94 -19.86
C VAL A 160 4.79 9.03 -20.58
N THR A 161 3.78 8.33 -20.06
CA THR A 161 2.47 8.16 -20.71
C THR A 161 1.35 8.63 -19.79
N LEU A 162 0.51 9.54 -20.28
CA LEU A 162 -0.75 9.90 -19.63
C LEU A 162 -1.83 8.88 -20.04
N ASP A 163 -2.52 8.29 -19.07
CA ASP A 163 -3.66 7.40 -19.27
C ASP A 163 -4.86 7.90 -18.47
N GLU A 164 -5.71 8.69 -19.13
CA GLU A 164 -6.94 9.27 -18.54
C GLU A 164 -8.03 8.21 -18.22
N GLY A 165 -7.74 6.92 -18.46
CA GLY A 165 -8.62 5.80 -18.18
C GLY A 165 -8.11 4.87 -17.06
N MET A 166 -7.03 5.24 -16.36
CA MET A 166 -6.44 4.40 -15.34
C MET A 166 -7.38 4.25 -14.13
N ASN A 167 -7.85 3.03 -13.87
CA ASN A 167 -8.65 2.74 -12.68
C ASN A 167 -7.71 2.33 -11.55
N VAL A 168 -7.05 3.29 -10.91
CA VAL A 168 -6.29 3.09 -9.65
C VAL A 168 -7.26 2.99 -8.45
N GLY A 169 -8.14 2.01 -8.50
CA GLY A 169 -9.19 1.79 -7.50
C GLY A 169 -9.25 0.33 -7.08
N ALA A 170 -9.52 0.10 -5.80
CA ALA A 170 -9.56 -1.21 -5.16
C ALA A 170 -10.62 -2.16 -5.76
N ASN A 171 -10.36 -2.80 -6.92
CA ASN A 171 -11.14 -3.92 -7.44
C ASN A 171 -10.32 -4.91 -8.29
N GLU A 172 -10.70 -6.19 -8.12
CA GLU A 172 -10.38 -7.44 -8.83
C GLU A 172 -8.94 -8.00 -8.77
N ASP A 173 -7.87 -7.20 -8.89
CA ASP A 173 -6.48 -7.72 -8.77
C ASP A 173 -5.85 -7.49 -7.38
N PHE A 174 -6.36 -6.49 -6.64
CA PHE A 174 -6.01 -6.25 -5.24
C PHE A 174 -6.96 -7.02 -4.33
N ALA A 175 -6.53 -8.21 -3.88
CA ALA A 175 -7.26 -9.01 -2.90
C ALA A 175 -7.12 -8.39 -1.51
N ILE A 176 -7.88 -7.33 -1.23
CA ILE A 176 -8.19 -6.96 0.16
C ILE A 176 -8.78 -8.21 0.83
N PRO A 177 -8.10 -8.81 1.83
CA PRO A 177 -8.67 -9.93 2.56
C PRO A 177 -10.01 -9.46 3.14
N GLY A 178 -11.08 -10.23 2.93
CA GLY A 178 -12.47 -9.85 3.25
C GLY A 178 -12.75 -9.42 4.71
N ALA A 179 -11.75 -9.48 5.58
CA ALA A 179 -11.79 -8.88 6.92
C ALA A 179 -11.82 -7.33 6.90
N VAL A 180 -11.18 -6.66 5.94
CA VAL A 180 -11.10 -5.18 5.93
C VAL A 180 -12.45 -4.54 5.59
N PHE A 181 -13.28 -5.19 4.75
CA PHE A 181 -14.64 -4.72 4.47
C PHE A 181 -15.60 -4.83 5.66
N THR A 182 -15.29 -5.63 6.68
CA THR A 182 -16.16 -5.73 7.87
C THR A 182 -16.08 -4.48 8.75
N VAL A 183 -15.04 -3.65 8.61
CA VAL A 183 -14.92 -2.41 9.41
C VAL A 183 -15.55 -1.21 8.69
N TYR A 184 -15.45 -1.12 7.36
CA TYR A 184 -16.09 0.00 6.63
C TYR A 184 -17.60 -0.21 6.39
N GLY A 185 -18.06 -1.46 6.27
CA GLY A 185 -19.49 -1.79 6.20
C GLY A 185 -20.25 -1.55 7.50
N VAL A 186 -19.56 -1.48 8.65
CA VAL A 186 -20.19 -1.24 9.96
C VAL A 186 -20.32 0.25 10.30
N PHE A 187 -19.47 1.13 9.76
CA PHE A 187 -19.56 2.56 10.05
C PHE A 187 -20.51 3.36 9.14
N VAL A 188 -20.77 2.92 7.91
CA VAL A 188 -21.79 3.57 7.06
C VAL A 188 -23.20 3.01 7.35
N ALA A 189 -23.32 1.76 7.80
CA ALA A 189 -24.62 1.18 8.17
C ALA A 189 -25.16 1.65 9.54
N LEU A 190 -24.38 2.37 10.35
CA LEU A 190 -24.82 2.88 11.67
C LEU A 190 -25.12 4.40 11.70
N LEU A 191 -24.97 5.12 10.58
CA LEU A 191 -25.30 6.55 10.49
C LEU A 191 -26.52 6.86 9.61
N GLU A 192 -27.13 5.86 8.97
CA GLU A 192 -28.45 5.97 8.37
C GLU A 192 -29.46 5.21 9.23
N THR A 193 -30.00 5.86 10.25
CA THR A 193 -31.35 5.57 10.71
C THR A 193 -32.32 6.31 9.78
N PRO A 194 -32.93 5.67 8.76
CA PRO A 194 -34.07 6.25 8.09
C PRO A 194 -35.24 6.25 9.07
N ASP A 195 -35.52 7.45 9.57
CA ASP A 195 -36.74 7.85 10.25
C ASP A 195 -37.97 7.35 9.46
N ARG A 196 -38.55 6.23 9.87
CA ARG A 196 -39.76 5.67 9.26
C ARG A 196 -40.95 6.31 9.93
N LYS A 197 -41.44 7.38 9.28
CA LYS A 197 -42.73 8.05 9.49
C LYS A 197 -43.79 7.08 10.03
N SER A 198 -44.33 7.44 11.20
CA SER A 198 -45.72 7.21 11.52
C SER A 198 -46.60 7.93 10.51
N VAL A 199 -47.63 7.27 9.99
CA VAL A 199 -49.02 7.77 9.91
C VAL A 199 -49.89 6.57 9.53
N VAL A 200 -50.88 6.33 10.39
CA VAL A 200 -52.07 5.50 10.24
C VAL A 200 -53.01 6.14 9.22
#